data_AF-A0A368UC36-F1
#
_entry.id   AF-A0A368UC36-F1
#
_cell.length_a   1.000
_cell.length_b   1.000
_cell.length_c   1.000
_cell.angle_alpha   90.00
_cell.angle_beta   90.00
_cell.angle_gamma   90.00
#
_symmetry.space_group_name_H-M   'P 1'
#
loop_
_entity.id
_entity.type
_entity.pdbx_description
1 polymer ?
#
loop_
_entity_poly.entity_id
_entity_poly.type
_entity_poly.pdbx_seq_one_letter_code
_entity_poly.pdbx_strand_id
1 'polypeptide(L)' 'MKDLFIGLGKISFGNYLLLSLISLAPLIHIFIIKTELNPLRIFLTFIGILFAITLFFSRVYARGKE' A
#
# COMPACT_ATOMS: atom_id res chain seq x y z
N MET A 1 18.92 -4.18 3.51
CA MET A 1 17.59 -3.51 3.52
C MET A 1 17.35 -2.65 2.28
N LYS A 2 18.33 -1.87 1.81
CA LYS A 2 18.21 -1.05 0.59
C LYS A 2 17.82 -1.86 -0.66
N ASP A 3 18.35 -3.08 -0.80
CA ASP A 3 18.06 -3.96 -1.95
C ASP A 3 16.62 -4.48 -1.97
N LEU A 4 15.98 -4.65 -0.81
CA LEU A 4 14.57 -5.06 -0.74
C LEU A 4 13.66 -3.96 -1.25
N PHE A 5 13.94 -2.70 -0.88
CA PHE A 5 13.20 -1.53 -1.36
C PHE A 5 13.44 -1.25 -2.85
N ILE A 6 14.63 -1.55 -3.38
CA ILE A 6 14.93 -1.46 -4.81
C ILE A 6 14.23 -2.58 -5.60
N GLY A 7 14.21 -3.81 -5.05
CA GLY A 7 13.49 -4.95 -5.65
C GLY A 7 11.97 -4.74 -5.67
N LEU A 8 11.40 -4.23 -4.57
CA LEU A 8 9.99 -3.83 -4.51
C LEU A 8 9.65 -2.69 -5.46
N GLY A 9 10.57 -1.77 -5.75
CA GLY A 9 10.32 -0.67 -6.68
C GLY A 9 10.47 -1.07 -8.15
N LYS A 10 11.22 -2.15 -8.43
CA LYS A 10 11.39 -2.76 -9.77
C LYS A 10 10.26 -3.72 -10.16
N ILE A 11 9.24 -3.92 -9.32
CA ILE A 11 8.06 -4.72 -9.69
C ILE A 11 7.33 -4.12 -10.90
N SER A 12 6.80 -5.00 -11.74
CA SER A 12 5.96 -4.62 -12.89
C SER A 12 4.84 -3.67 -12.47
N PHE A 13 4.49 -2.74 -13.36
CA PHE A 13 3.40 -1.79 -13.13
C PHE A 13 2.09 -2.48 -12.76
N GLY A 14 1.80 -3.66 -13.35
CA GLY A 14 0.62 -4.46 -13.00
C GLY A 14 0.62 -4.94 -11.55
N ASN A 15 1.74 -5.49 -11.08
CA ASN A 15 1.88 -5.95 -9.68
C ASN A 15 1.83 -4.77 -8.70
N TYR A 16 2.41 -3.62 -9.07
CA TYR A 16 2.31 -2.39 -8.28
C TYR A 16 0.86 -1.92 -8.13
N LEU A 17 0.08 -1.91 -9.21
CA LEU A 17 -1.35 -1.58 -9.18
C LEU A 17 -2.13 -2.55 -8.28
N LEU A 18 -1.88 -3.86 -8.41
CA LEU A 18 -2.52 -4.89 -7.59
C LEU A 18 -2.22 -4.71 -6.10
N LEU A 19 -0.94 -4.55 -5.74
CA LEU A 19 -0.52 -4.31 -4.35
C LEU A 19 -1.12 -3.02 -3.78
N SER A 20 -1.19 -1.96 -4.60
CA SER A 20 -1.83 -0.71 -4.20
C SER A 20 -3.34 -0.90 -3.97
N LEU A 21 -4.05 -1.59 -4.87
CA LEU A 21 -5.48 -1.91 -4.72
C LEU A 21 -5.76 -2.73 -3.46
N ILE A 22 -4.96 -3.77 -3.19
CA ILE A 22 -5.10 -4.61 -2.00
C ILE A 22 -4.92 -3.78 -0.73
N SER A 23 -3.96 -2.85 -0.73
CA SER A 23 -3.69 -1.97 0.41
C SER A 23 -4.80 -0.95 0.66
N LEU A 24 -5.53 -0.58 -0.40
CA LEU A 24 -6.68 0.33 -0.38
C LEU A 24 -8.01 -0.38 -0.10
N ALA A 25 -8.07 -1.71 -0.19
CA ALA A 25 -9.29 -2.49 0.04
C ALA A 25 -9.95 -2.26 1.43
N PRO A 26 -9.19 -2.15 2.55
CA PRO A 26 -9.78 -1.83 3.85
C PRO A 26 -10.46 -0.46 3.87
N LEU A 27 -9.91 0.50 3.12
CA LEU A 27 -10.47 1.85 2.96
C LEU A 27 -11.85 1.77 2.32
N ILE A 28 -11.96 1.03 1.21
CA ILE A 28 -13.22 0.82 0.50
C ILE A 28 -14.23 0.10 1.39
N HIS A 29 -13.78 -0.84 2.21
CA HIS A 29 -14.65 -1.60 3.08
C HIS A 29 -15.27 -0.76 4.20
N ILE A 30 -14.54 0.23 4.74
CA ILE A 30 -15.06 1.19 5.74
C ILE A 30 -15.93 2.27 5.07
N PHE A 31 -15.63 2.65 3.83
CA PHE A 31 -16.36 3.72 3.16
C PHE A 31 -17.73 3.26 2.61
N ILE A 32 -17.81 2.03 2.09
CA ILE A 32 -19.04 1.46 1.51
C ILE A 32 -19.97 0.93 2.60
N ILE A 33 -19.41 0.22 3.57
CA ILE A 33 -20.19 -0.31 4.68
C ILE A 33 -20.11 0.75 5.77
N LYS A 34 -21.21 1.43 6.07
CA LYS A 34 -21.37 2.26 7.29
C LYS A 34 -21.40 1.37 8.54
N THR A 35 -20.39 0.52 8.68
CA THR A 35 -20.19 -0.36 9.82
C THR A 35 -19.71 0.49 10.98
N GLU A 36 -20.14 0.11 12.18
CA GLU A 36 -19.64 0.66 13.43
C GLU A 36 -18.10 0.69 13.40
N LEU A 37 -17.54 1.83 13.83
CA LEU A 37 -16.10 2.10 13.80
C LEU A 37 -15.38 1.24 14.84
N ASN A 38 -15.15 -0.03 14.49
CA ASN A 38 -14.41 -0.95 15.35
C ASN A 38 -12.92 -0.57 15.34
N PRO A 39 -12.27 -0.44 16.51
CA PRO A 39 -10.85 -0.09 16.63
C PRO A 39 -9.93 -0.98 15.78
N LEU A 40 -10.26 -2.27 15.62
CA LEU A 40 -9.49 -3.19 14.78
C LEU A 40 -9.49 -2.77 13.30
N ARG A 41 -10.64 -2.34 12.76
CA ARG A 41 -10.76 -1.91 11.34
C ARG A 41 -9.97 -0.64 11.07
N ILE A 42 -9.98 0.30 12.02
CA ILE A 42 -9.18 1.53 11.97
C ILE A 42 -7.70 1.18 11.96
N PHE A 43 -7.27 0.23 12.80
CA PHE A 43 -5.88 -0.22 12.86
C PHE A 43 -5.43 -0.88 11.54
N LEU A 44 -6.25 -1.78 10.98
CA LEU A 44 -5.97 -2.41 9.68
C LEU A 44 -5.87 -1.39 8.55
N THR A 45 -6.71 -0.36 8.59
CA THR A 45 -6.68 0.74 7.63
C THR A 45 -5.39 1.55 7.73
N PHE A 46 -4.94 1.87 8.95
CA PHE A 46 -3.66 2.54 9.16
C PHE A 46 -2.48 1.73 8.62
N ILE A 47 -2.47 0.41 8.82
CA ILE A 47 -1.49 -0.50 8.25
C ILE A 47 -1.52 -0.51 6.72
N GLY A 48 -2.72 -0.54 6.12
CA GLY A 48 -2.88 -0.47 4.65
C GLY A 48 -2.34 0.84 4.07
N ILE A 49 -2.61 1.97 4.73
CA ILE A 49 -2.10 3.29 4.32
C ILE A 49 -0.57 3.34 4.43
N LEU A 50 0.00 2.88 5.56
CA LEU A 50 1.45 2.81 5.75
C LEU A 50 2.13 1.95 4.66
N PHE A 51 1.50 0.83 4.29
CA PHE A 51 2.01 -0.03 3.23
C PHE A 51 1.93 0.63 1.86
N ALA A 52 0.82 1.31 1.54
CA ALA A 52 0.66 2.05 0.29
C ALA A 52 1.71 3.17 0.13
N ILE A 53 1.97 3.93 1.21
CA ILE A 53 3.02 4.96 1.24
C ILE A 53 4.39 4.33 1.02
N THR A 54 4.67 3.21 1.69
CA THR A 54 5.94 2.48 1.54
C THR A 54 6.17 2.03 0.09
N LEU A 55 5.13 1.50 -0.57
CA LEU A 55 5.18 1.12 -1.99
C LEU A 55 5.43 2.32 -2.89
N PHE A 56 4.78 3.46 -2.62
CA PHE A 56 4.98 4.69 -3.38
C PHE A 56 6.44 5.16 -3.30
N PHE A 57 6.99 5.26 -2.09
CA PHE A 57 8.40 5.62 -1.90
C PHE A 57 9.36 4.60 -2.53
N SER A 58 9.07 3.31 -2.42
CA SER A 58 9.86 2.25 -3.06
C SER A 58 9.91 2.42 -4.58
N ARG A 59 8.79 2.74 -5.23
CA ARG A 59 8.72 2.97 -6.68
C ARG A 59 9.45 4.25 -7.10
N VAL A 60 9.27 5.35 -6.36
CA VAL A 60 9.98 6.62 -6.62
C VAL A 60 11.49 6.44 -6.44
N TYR A 61 11.90 5.76 -5.37
CA TYR A 61 13.32 5.50 -5.08
C TYR A 61 13.97 4.57 -6.11
N ALA A 62 13.22 3.58 -6.64
CA ALA A 62 13.73 2.71 -7.70
C ALA A 62 13.88 3.46 -9.03
N ARG A 63 12.93 4.33 -9.41
CA ARG A 63 13.04 5.15 -10.63
C ARG A 63 14.10 6.24 -10.55
N GLY A 64 14.34 6.82 -9.37
CA GLY A 64 15.37 7.86 -9.17
C GLY A 64 16.81 7.32 -9.15
N LYS A 65 16.98 5.99 -9.24
CA LYS A 65 18.28 5.31 -9.28
C LYS A 65 18.60 4.67 -10.64
N GLU A 66 17.70 4.81 -11.62
CA GLU A 66 17.95 4.45 -13.03
C GLU A 66 18.76 5.54 -13.74
#